data_AF-A0A3N1V9B3-F1
#
_entry.id   AF-A0A3N1V9B3-F1
#
_cell.length_a   1.000
_cell.length_b   1.000
_cell.length_c   1.000
_cell.angle_alpha   90.00
_cell.angle_beta   90.00
_cell.angle_gamma   90.00
#
_symmetry.space_group_name_H-M   'P 1'
#
loop_
_entity.id
_entity.type
_entity.pdbx_description
1 polymer ?
#
loop_
_entity_poly.entity_id
_entity_poly.type
_entity_poly.pdbx_seq_one_letter_code
_entity_poly.pdbx_strand_id
1 'polypeptide(L)'
;MLEESAEYLGAGLSDVINLFRPERILIGGWAGLLLGPHILPAVREHAARYSLRHPADRVTIDLGSLGPDAVTVGAATLPLSAFFATGGRPAPRPPQPEPPGWRTSLEVRAGAPARRA
;
A
#
# COMPACT_ATOMS: atom_id res chain seq x y z
N MET A 1 -20.55 22.17 2.55
CA MET A 1 -19.44 21.37 3.09
C MET A 1 -19.34 20.00 2.41
N LEU A 2 -20.33 19.10 2.52
CA LEU A 2 -20.24 17.78 1.86
C LEU A 2 -20.21 17.88 0.33
N GLU A 3 -21.04 18.75 -0.26
CA GLU A 3 -21.07 18.99 -1.73
C GLU A 3 -19.72 19.51 -2.24
N GLU A 4 -19.20 20.57 -1.62
CA GLU A 4 -17.90 21.15 -1.93
C GLU A 4 -16.75 20.13 -1.75
N SER A 5 -16.83 19.26 -0.74
CA SER A 5 -15.87 18.17 -0.57
C SER A 5 -15.97 17.13 -1.69
N ALA A 6 -17.18 16.82 -2.14
CA ALA A 6 -17.42 15.92 -3.27
C ALA A 6 -16.89 16.51 -4.59
N GLU A 7 -17.02 17.82 -4.77
CA GLU A 7 -16.46 18.54 -5.91
C GLU A 7 -14.94 18.47 -5.94
N TYR A 8 -14.26 18.83 -4.83
CA TYR A 8 -12.79 18.76 -4.76
C TYR A 8 -12.27 17.33 -4.92
N LEU A 9 -12.95 16.34 -4.30
CA LEU A 9 -12.58 14.93 -4.45
C LEU A 9 -12.79 14.46 -5.89
N GLY A 10 -13.90 14.83 -6.53
CA GLY A 10 -14.19 14.53 -7.93
C GLY A 10 -13.15 15.14 -8.86
N ALA A 11 -12.76 16.39 -8.65
CA ALA A 11 -11.69 17.04 -9.40
C ALA A 11 -10.35 16.29 -9.28
N GLY A 12 -9.94 15.94 -8.06
CA GLY A 12 -8.70 15.17 -7.86
C GLY A 12 -8.76 13.76 -8.47
N LEU A 13 -9.94 13.11 -8.44
CA LEU A 13 -10.15 11.83 -9.12
C LEU A 13 -10.07 11.96 -10.65
N SER A 14 -10.53 13.08 -11.20
CA SER A 14 -10.46 13.34 -12.64
C SER A 14 -9.02 13.40 -13.14
N ASP A 15 -8.10 13.95 -12.35
CA ASP A 15 -6.68 13.95 -12.67
C ASP A 15 -6.14 12.52 -12.74
N VAL A 16 -6.50 11.67 -11.79
CA VAL A 16 -6.12 10.24 -11.80
C VAL A 16 -6.69 9.53 -13.04
N ILE A 17 -7.95 9.79 -13.39
CA ILE A 17 -8.61 9.22 -14.56
C ILE A 17 -7.88 9.64 -15.85
N ASN A 18 -7.60 10.92 -15.98
CA ASN A 18 -6.96 11.51 -17.16
C ASN A 18 -5.53 11.00 -17.33
N LEU A 19 -4.76 10.89 -16.24
CA LEU A 19 -3.35 10.53 -16.28
C LEU A 19 -3.12 9.02 -16.42
N PHE A 20 -3.85 8.21 -15.65
CA PHE A 20 -3.57 6.77 -15.54
C PHE A 20 -4.52 5.88 -16.32
N ARG A 21 -5.69 6.40 -16.73
CA ARG A 21 -6.74 5.63 -17.43
C ARG A 21 -7.08 4.29 -16.73
N PRO A 22 -7.37 4.30 -15.42
CA PRO A 22 -7.65 3.07 -14.68
C PRO A 22 -8.99 2.46 -15.11
N GLU A 23 -9.14 1.15 -14.96
CA GLU A 23 -10.44 0.48 -15.10
C GLU A 23 -11.31 0.66 -13.84
N ARG A 24 -10.69 0.85 -12.68
CA ARG A 24 -11.38 0.97 -11.39
C ARG A 24 -10.64 1.84 -10.39
N ILE A 25 -11.39 2.62 -9.63
CA ILE A 25 -10.94 3.37 -8.47
C ILE A 25 -11.76 2.92 -7.26
N LEU A 26 -11.08 2.53 -6.17
CA LEU A 26 -11.70 2.13 -4.93
C LEU A 26 -11.41 3.14 -3.84
N ILE A 27 -12.46 3.75 -3.27
CA ILE A 27 -12.34 4.69 -2.16
C ILE A 27 -12.37 3.88 -0.86
N GLY A 28 -11.23 3.85 -0.17
CA GLY A 28 -11.07 3.18 1.12
C GLY A 28 -11.01 4.15 2.30
N GLY A 29 -10.80 3.60 3.49
CA GLY A 29 -10.66 4.36 4.74
C GLY A 29 -11.98 4.71 5.40
N TRP A 30 -11.90 5.12 6.67
CA TRP A 30 -13.06 5.38 7.53
C TRP A 30 -14.02 6.43 6.94
N ALA A 31 -13.49 7.48 6.31
CA ALA A 31 -14.29 8.53 5.69
C ALA A 31 -15.07 8.02 4.46
N GLY A 32 -14.45 7.16 3.64
CA GLY A 32 -15.12 6.51 2.52
C GLY A 32 -16.22 5.55 2.97
N LEU A 33 -16.05 4.88 4.11
CA LEU A 33 -17.07 3.98 4.68
C LEU A 33 -18.26 4.74 5.29
N LEU A 34 -18.00 5.87 5.96
CA LEU A 34 -19.03 6.65 6.64
C LEU A 34 -19.79 7.61 5.72
N LEU A 35 -19.09 8.26 4.79
CA LEU A 35 -19.66 9.30 3.93
C LEU A 35 -19.90 8.81 2.50
N GLY A 36 -19.21 7.75 2.08
CA GLY A 36 -19.24 7.23 0.72
C GLY A 36 -20.64 7.05 0.14
N PRO A 37 -21.58 6.36 0.81
CA PRO A 37 -22.92 6.16 0.26
C PRO A 37 -23.66 7.47 -0.06
N HIS A 38 -23.37 8.55 0.66
CA HIS A 38 -24.03 9.85 0.49
C HIS A 38 -23.33 10.75 -0.53
N ILE A 39 -21.99 10.69 -0.62
CA ILE A 39 -21.22 11.60 -1.48
C ILE A 39 -20.79 10.96 -2.81
N LEU A 40 -20.75 9.62 -2.90
CA LEU A 40 -20.22 8.91 -4.07
C LEU A 40 -20.96 9.25 -5.37
N PRO A 41 -22.30 9.44 -5.41
CA PRO A 41 -22.97 9.90 -6.62
C PRO A 41 -22.45 11.26 -7.12
N ALA A 42 -22.34 12.25 -6.22
CA ALA A 42 -21.82 13.57 -6.55
C ALA A 42 -20.33 13.52 -6.97
N VAL A 43 -19.52 12.74 -6.25
CA VAL A 43 -18.11 12.51 -6.61
C VAL A 43 -17.96 11.93 -8.01
N ARG A 44 -18.80 10.95 -8.38
CA ARG A 44 -18.81 10.37 -9.74
C ARG A 44 -19.21 11.40 -10.79
N GLU A 45 -20.20 12.24 -10.51
CA GLU A 45 -20.61 13.32 -11.40
C GLU A 45 -19.47 14.32 -11.64
N HIS A 46 -18.85 14.83 -10.57
CA HIS A 46 -17.73 15.76 -10.67
C HIS A 46 -16.51 15.14 -11.35
N ALA A 47 -16.17 13.89 -11.00
CA ALA A 47 -15.05 13.17 -11.64
C ALA A 47 -15.29 13.00 -13.14
N ALA A 48 -16.49 12.62 -13.57
CA ALA A 48 -16.83 12.50 -14.98
C ALA A 48 -16.82 13.86 -15.69
N ARG A 49 -17.35 14.91 -15.03
CA ARG A 49 -17.41 16.28 -15.58
C ARG A 49 -16.02 16.87 -15.86
N TYR A 50 -15.04 16.56 -15.02
CA TYR A 50 -13.68 17.07 -15.14
C TYR A 50 -12.73 16.11 -15.91
N SER A 51 -13.20 14.92 -16.26
CA SER A 51 -12.41 13.93 -17.03
C SER A 51 -12.62 14.06 -18.54
N LEU A 52 -11.62 13.60 -19.31
CA LEU A 52 -11.78 13.37 -20.73
C LEU A 52 -12.80 12.25 -20.96
N ARG A 53 -13.65 12.41 -21.98
CA ARG A 53 -14.78 11.50 -22.26
C ARG A 53 -14.37 10.02 -22.36
N HIS A 54 -13.36 9.71 -23.16
CA HIS A 54 -12.96 8.31 -23.40
C HIS A 54 -12.49 7.56 -22.14
N PRO A 55 -11.59 8.09 -21.28
CA PRO A 55 -11.24 7.43 -20.03
C PRO A 55 -12.37 7.45 -19.00
N ALA A 56 -13.19 8.51 -18.95
CA ALA A 56 -14.35 8.58 -18.06
C ALA A 56 -15.36 7.44 -18.33
N ASP A 57 -15.59 7.09 -19.60
CA ASP A 57 -16.51 6.03 -20.00
C ASP A 57 -16.02 4.61 -19.61
N ARG A 58 -14.75 4.46 -19.18
CA ARG A 58 -14.11 3.15 -18.92
C ARG A 58 -13.74 2.89 -17.46
N VAL A 59 -13.91 3.87 -16.58
CA VAL A 59 -13.56 3.76 -15.17
C VAL A 59 -14.80 3.54 -14.31
N THR A 60 -14.73 2.64 -13.32
CA THR A 60 -15.72 2.57 -12.24
C THR A 60 -15.14 3.14 -10.94
N ILE A 61 -15.94 3.88 -10.18
CA ILE A 61 -15.54 4.43 -8.88
C ILE A 61 -16.44 3.82 -7.81
N ASP A 62 -15.90 3.00 -6.92
CA ASP A 62 -16.67 2.24 -5.93
C ASP A 62 -16.04 2.37 -4.53
N LEU A 63 -16.77 1.93 -3.50
CA LEU A 63 -16.23 1.83 -2.14
C LEU A 63 -15.44 0.52 -1.98
N GLY A 64 -14.33 0.59 -1.26
CA GLY A 64 -13.58 -0.60 -0.87
C GLY A 64 -14.38 -1.47 0.12
N SER A 65 -14.32 -2.80 -0.04
CA SER A 65 -15.08 -3.75 0.78
C SER A 65 -14.34 -4.22 2.05
N LEU A 66 -13.02 -3.98 2.14
CA LEU A 66 -12.18 -4.46 3.25
C LEU A 66 -12.37 -3.65 4.54
N GLY A 67 -13.10 -2.54 4.49
CA GLY A 67 -13.44 -1.77 5.67
C GLY A 67 -12.20 -1.28 6.45
N PRO A 68 -12.24 -1.29 7.79
CA PRO A 68 -11.11 -0.88 8.63
C PRO A 68 -9.90 -1.82 8.51
N ASP A 69 -10.11 -3.06 8.07
CA ASP A 69 -9.07 -4.07 7.96
C ASP A 69 -8.22 -3.92 6.69
N ALA A 70 -8.56 -3.00 5.78
CA ALA A 70 -7.85 -2.80 4.51
C ALA A 70 -6.33 -2.66 4.70
N VAL A 71 -5.90 -1.92 5.73
CA VAL A 71 -4.47 -1.72 6.04
C VAL A 71 -3.83 -2.99 6.57
N THR A 72 -4.49 -3.68 7.51
CA THR A 72 -3.99 -4.92 8.12
C THR A 72 -3.88 -6.04 7.09
N VAL A 73 -4.91 -6.23 6.27
CA VAL A 73 -4.92 -7.18 5.15
C VAL A 73 -3.81 -6.84 4.17
N GLY A 74 -3.68 -5.57 3.78
CA GLY A 74 -2.60 -5.10 2.91
C GLY A 74 -1.21 -5.42 3.47
N ALA A 75 -0.97 -5.11 4.74
CA ALA A 75 0.30 -5.39 5.42
C ALA A 75 0.61 -6.90 5.47
N ALA A 76 -0.40 -7.74 5.70
CA ALA A 76 -0.24 -9.20 5.69
C ALA A 76 0.14 -9.76 4.31
N THR A 77 -0.17 -9.04 3.21
CA THR A 77 0.24 -9.48 1.86
C THR A 77 1.71 -9.22 1.56
N LEU A 78 2.39 -8.31 2.28
CA LEU A 78 3.81 -7.99 2.05
C LEU A 78 4.74 -9.21 2.23
N PRO A 79 4.71 -9.96 3.35
CA PRO A 79 5.54 -11.16 3.49
C PRO A 79 5.17 -12.26 2.49
N LEU A 80 3.87 -12.38 2.15
CA LEU A 80 3.39 -13.35 1.17
C LEU A 80 3.91 -13.03 -0.24
N SER A 81 3.87 -11.75 -0.63
CA SER A 81 4.41 -11.25 -1.89
C SER A 81 5.92 -11.49 -1.99
N ALA A 82 6.66 -11.21 -0.92
CA ALA A 82 8.09 -11.50 -0.86
C ALA A 82 8.38 -13.00 -0.99
N PHE A 83 7.61 -13.85 -0.30
CA PHE A 83 7.72 -15.30 -0.39
C PHE A 83 7.47 -15.81 -1.81
N PHE A 84 6.43 -15.33 -2.49
CA PHE A 84 6.14 -15.73 -3.87
C PHE A 84 7.19 -15.22 -4.86
N ALA A 85 7.69 -13.99 -4.68
CA ALA A 85 8.72 -13.42 -5.55
C ALA A 85 10.05 -14.20 -5.50
N THR A 86 10.40 -14.79 -4.35
CA THR A 86 11.63 -15.59 -4.19
C THR A 86 11.44 -17.08 -4.45
N GLY A 87 10.21 -17.52 -4.78
CA GLY A 87 9.88 -18.94 -4.92
C GLY A 87 9.98 -19.70 -3.59
N GLY A 88 9.71 -19.04 -2.47
CA GLY A 88 9.79 -19.61 -1.13
C GLY A 88 11.20 -19.84 -0.60
N ARG A 89 12.22 -19.35 -1.31
CA ARG A 89 13.60 -19.38 -0.80
C ARG A 89 13.74 -18.39 0.35
N PRO A 90 14.40 -18.78 1.46
CA PRO A 90 14.72 -17.85 2.53
C PRO A 90 15.49 -16.67 1.95
N ALA A 91 15.14 -15.46 2.38
CA ALA A 91 15.98 -14.30 2.12
C ALA A 91 17.39 -14.59 2.65
N PRO A 92 18.47 -14.14 1.96
CA PRO A 92 19.81 -14.21 2.51
C PRO A 92 19.80 -13.63 3.92
N ARG A 93 20.35 -14.37 4.88
CA ARG A 93 20.46 -13.85 6.25
C ARG A 93 21.25 -12.54 6.17
N PRO A 94 20.72 -11.42 6.71
CA PRO A 94 21.49 -10.19 6.74
C PRO A 94 22.85 -10.48 7.38
N PRO A 95 23.94 -9.85 6.89
CA PRO A 95 25.26 -10.06 7.45
C PRO A 95 25.17 -9.86 8.96
N GLN A 96 25.55 -10.90 9.71
CA GLN A 96 25.65 -10.80 11.16
C GLN A 96 26.63 -9.66 11.44
N PRO A 97 26.27 -8.65 12.26
CA PRO A 97 27.22 -7.62 12.62
C PRO A 97 28.45 -8.30 13.18
N GLU A 98 29.61 -8.07 12.56
CA GLU A 98 30.85 -8.67 13.03
C GLU A 98 31.02 -8.33 14.52
N PRO A 99 31.32 -9.32 15.37
CA PRO A 99 31.51 -9.06 16.77
C PRO A 99 32.62 -8.00 16.92
N PRO A 100 32.41 -6.97 17.75
CA PRO A 100 33.40 -5.92 17.90
C PRO A 100 34.72 -6.52 18.38
N GLY A 101 35.85 -6.10 17.81
CA GLY A 101 37.15 -6.79 17.96
C GLY A 101 37.66 -6.98 19.39
N TRP A 102 37.12 -6.25 20.36
CA TRP A 102 37.39 -6.47 21.78
C TRP A 102 36.82 -7.80 22.30
N ARG A 103 35.68 -8.29 21.77
CA ARG A 103 35.12 -9.60 22.11
C ARG A 103 36.01 -10.74 21.62
N THR A 104 36.46 -10.66 20.37
CA THR A 104 37.43 -11.60 19.81
C THR A 104 38.72 -11.60 20.62
N SER A 105 39.17 -10.42 21.06
CA SER A 105 40.35 -10.29 21.92
C SER A 105 40.15 -10.92 23.31
N LEU A 106 38.95 -10.85 23.88
CA LEU A 106 38.62 -11.48 25.16
C LEU A 106 38.52 -13.01 25.05
N GLU A 107 37.97 -13.54 23.97
CA GLU A 107 37.89 -14.99 23.72
C GLU A 107 39.27 -15.61 23.52
N VAL A 108 40.15 -14.93 22.78
CA VAL A 108 41.57 -15.32 22.62
C VAL A 108 42.30 -15.28 23.96
N ARG A 109 42.05 -14.26 24.80
CA ARG A 109 42.63 -14.15 26.14
C ARG A 109 42.06 -15.17 27.13
N ALA A 110 40.81 -15.61 26.93
CA ALA A 110 40.13 -16.61 27.76
C ALA A 110 40.48 -18.06 27.39
N GLY A 111 41.25 -18.30 26.32
CA GLY A 111 41.77 -19.63 25.97
C GLY A 111 40.71 -20.63 25.48
N ALA A 112 39.52 -20.19 25.06
CA ALA A 112 38.49 -21.08 24.54
C ALA A 112 38.87 -21.57 23.12
N PRO A 113 38.76 -22.87 22.81
CA PRO A 113 39.13 -23.39 21.50
C PRO A 113 38.20 -22.82 20.42
N ALA A 114 38.78 -22.20 19.40
CA ALA A 114 38.08 -21.74 18.21
C ALA A 114 37.29 -22.92 17.61
N ARG A 115 35.95 -22.87 17.68
CA ARG A 115 35.10 -23.86 17.04
C ARG A 115 35.35 -23.77 15.53
N ARG A 116 35.96 -24.83 14.99
CA ARG A 116 36.19 -25.00 13.55
C ARG A 116 34.84 -25.01 12.81
N ALA A 117 34.85 -24.28 11.70
CA ALA A 117 33.82 -24.23 10.68
C ALA A 117 33.59 -25.59 10.03
#